data_AF-A0A8J2VLK2-F1
#
_entry.id   AF-A0A8J2VLK2-F1
#
_cell.length_a   1.000
_cell.length_b   1.000
_cell.length_c   1.000
_cell.angle_alpha   90.00
_cell.angle_beta   90.00
_cell.angle_gamma   90.00
#
_symmetry.space_group_name_H-M   'P 1'
#
loop_
_entity.id
_entity.type
_entity.pdbx_description
1 polymer ?
#
loop_
_entity_poly.entity_id
_entity_poly.type
_entity_poly.pdbx_seq_one_letter_code
_entity_poly.pdbx_strand_id
1 'polypeptide(L)'
;MLELLQDAKARRAFARLVADDRVHIAEHNGRIIAHAPVGLAGMIEARGLDVVTLPHAKAAVIRLVVDLVPEGQMPRLQDKNAAFITMFGVHLPLLHASPEAARRLIPVALGTISSS
;
A
#
# COMPACT_ATOMS: atom_id res chain seq x y z
N MET A 1 2.46 -8.57 -4.75
CA MET A 1 3.48 -7.58 -4.34
C MET A 1 4.43 -7.25 -5.48
N LEU A 2 5.24 -8.19 -5.98
CA LEU A 2 6.15 -7.95 -7.10
C LEU A 2 5.44 -7.45 -8.37
N GLU A 3 4.25 -7.98 -8.65
CA GLU A 3 3.40 -7.57 -9.79
C GLU A 3 3.02 -6.08 -9.74
N LEU A 4 2.81 -5.48 -8.56
CA LEU A 4 2.48 -4.04 -8.44
C LEU A 4 3.63 -3.15 -8.90
N LEU A 5 4.88 -3.53 -8.56
CA LEU A 5 6.06 -2.80 -9.00
C LEU A 5 6.28 -2.98 -10.51
N GLN A 6 5.98 -4.16 -11.05
CA GLN A 6 6.03 -4.43 -12.49
C GLN A 6 4.97 -3.62 -13.26
N ASP A 7 3.74 -3.56 -12.76
CA ASP A 7 2.64 -2.80 -13.34
C ASP A 7 2.93 -1.29 -13.33
N ALA A 8 3.48 -0.76 -12.23
CA ALA A 8 3.91 0.63 -12.16
C ALA A 8 4.99 0.94 -13.22
N LYS A 9 5.98 0.05 -13.35
CA LYS A 9 7.03 0.16 -14.38
C LYS A 9 6.45 0.12 -15.79
N ALA A 10 5.52 -0.80 -16.07
CA ALA A 10 4.86 -0.91 -17.37
C ALA A 10 4.10 0.37 -17.74
N ARG A 11 3.55 1.06 -16.72
CA ARG A 11 2.86 2.35 -16.86
C ARG A 11 3.79 3.57 -16.80
N ARG A 12 5.12 3.36 -16.74
CA ARG A 12 6.14 4.42 -16.58
C ARG A 12 5.92 5.30 -15.34
N ALA A 13 5.27 4.76 -14.31
CA ALA A 13 5.11 5.41 -13.03
C ALA A 13 6.26 5.03 -12.09
N PHE A 14 6.63 5.94 -11.18
CA PHE A 14 7.61 5.63 -10.15
C PHE A 14 6.97 4.81 -9.02
N ALA A 15 7.62 3.71 -8.65
CA ALA A 15 7.28 2.93 -7.46
C ALA A 15 8.56 2.32 -6.83
N ARG A 16 8.53 2.14 -5.51
CA ARG A 16 9.56 1.48 -4.71
C ARG A 16 8.92 0.68 -3.58
N LEU A 17 9.54 -0.43 -3.23
CA LEU A 17 9.23 -1.16 -2.01
C LEU A 17 9.62 -0.30 -0.80
N VAL A 18 8.81 -0.27 0.25
CA VAL A 18 9.19 0.33 1.55
C VAL A 18 9.44 -0.79 2.56
N ALA A 19 8.51 -1.73 2.64
CA ALA A 19 8.58 -2.91 3.50
C ALA A 19 7.70 -4.03 2.90
N ASP A 20 8.00 -5.27 3.27
CA ASP A 20 7.18 -6.47 3.02
C ASP A 20 6.94 -7.19 4.35
N ASP A 21 5.78 -7.84 4.49
CA ASP A 21 5.25 -8.54 5.69
C ASP A 21 5.15 -7.74 7.00
N ARG A 22 6.24 -7.10 7.44
CA ARG A 22 6.31 -6.28 8.65
C ARG A 22 6.69 -4.86 8.31
N VAL A 23 5.95 -3.91 8.85
CA VAL A 23 6.16 -2.48 8.67
C VAL A 23 6.14 -1.78 10.02
N HIS A 24 7.10 -0.89 10.27
CA HIS A 24 7.04 0.04 11.38
C HIS A 24 6.30 1.29 10.94
N ILE A 25 5.35 1.72 11.75
CA ILE A 25 4.54 2.92 11.52
C ILE A 25 4.61 3.83 12.73
N ALA A 26 4.75 5.14 12.47
CA ALA A 26 4.76 6.17 13.49
C ALA A 26 4.04 7.41 12.97
N GLU A 27 3.40 8.14 13.88
CA GLU A 27 2.86 9.47 13.58
C GLU A 27 3.96 10.52 13.70
N HIS A 28 3.97 11.46 12.76
CA HIS A 28 4.82 12.63 12.77
C HIS A 28 4.13 13.83 12.11
N ASN A 29 3.77 14.84 12.90
CA ASN A 29 3.12 16.08 12.45
C ASN A 29 1.84 15.86 11.62
N GLY A 30 0.94 15.02 12.13
CA GLY A 30 -0.34 14.68 11.50
C GLY A 30 -0.22 13.73 10.31
N ARG A 31 0.92 13.06 10.14
CA ARG A 31 1.17 12.13 9.02
C ARG A 31 1.68 10.79 9.54
N ILE A 32 1.26 9.71 8.89
CA ILE A 32 1.79 8.38 9.18
C ILE A 32 3.01 8.11 8.31
N ILE A 33 4.14 7.86 8.95
CA ILE A 33 5.39 7.48 8.30
C ILE A 33 5.58 5.98 8.46
N ALA A 34 5.89 5.30 7.36
CA ALA A 34 6.16 3.87 7.29
C ALA A 34 7.60 3.60 6.88
N HIS A 35 8.21 2.60 7.49
CA HIS A 35 9.52 2.08 7.10
C HIS A 35 9.66 0.58 7.43
N ALA A 36 10.60 -0.11 6.78
CA ALA A 36 10.91 -1.49 7.13
C ALA A 36 11.64 -1.60 8.47
N PRO A 37 11.47 -2.71 9.21
CA PRO A 37 12.41 -3.15 10.23
C PRO A 37 13.82 -3.31 9.64
N VAL A 38 14.86 -2.99 10.42
CA VAL A 38 16.26 -2.93 9.92
C VAL A 38 16.69 -4.23 9.22
N GLY A 39 16.33 -5.39 9.76
CA GLY A 39 16.71 -6.69 9.20
C GLY A 39 15.87 -7.18 8.00
N LEU A 40 14.84 -6.43 7.60
CA LEU A 40 13.93 -6.80 6.50
C LEU A 40 13.91 -5.77 5.36
N ALA A 41 14.76 -4.74 5.44
CA ALA A 41 14.77 -3.65 4.48
C ALA A 41 15.11 -4.16 3.06
N GLY A 42 14.18 -3.95 2.13
CA GLY A 42 14.33 -4.37 0.74
C GLY A 42 14.16 -5.87 0.48
N MET A 43 13.86 -6.65 1.52
CA MET A 43 13.60 -8.09 1.41
C MET A 43 12.12 -8.30 1.09
N ILE A 44 11.84 -9.29 0.24
CA ILE A 44 10.47 -9.69 -0.12
C ILE A 44 10.42 -11.21 -0.29
N GLU A 45 9.38 -11.84 0.25
CA GLU A 45 9.11 -13.25 0.01
C GLU A 45 8.24 -13.39 -1.26
N ALA A 46 8.86 -13.83 -2.35
CA ALA A 46 8.12 -14.19 -3.55
C ALA A 46 7.62 -15.63 -3.39
N ARG A 47 6.32 -15.83 -3.17
CA ARG A 47 5.73 -17.17 -2.95
C ARG A 47 6.18 -18.16 -4.02
N GLY A 48 6.89 -19.21 -3.61
CA GLY A 48 7.47 -20.23 -4.49
C GLY A 48 8.93 -19.98 -4.93
N LEU A 49 9.58 -18.94 -4.42
CA LEU A 49 10.99 -18.60 -4.59
C LEU A 49 11.64 -18.36 -3.21
N ASP A 50 12.98 -18.32 -3.18
CA ASP A 50 13.72 -17.80 -2.04
C ASP A 50 13.46 -16.30 -1.82
N VAL A 51 13.82 -15.80 -0.64
CA VAL A 51 13.76 -14.37 -0.33
C VAL A 51 14.69 -13.60 -1.28
N VAL A 52 14.14 -12.60 -1.96
CA VAL A 52 14.91 -11.75 -2.88
C VAL A 52 15.04 -10.33 -2.36
N THR A 53 16.06 -9.61 -2.85
CA THR A 53 16.28 -8.20 -2.51
C THR A 53 15.89 -7.31 -3.68
N LEU A 54 15.15 -6.23 -3.40
CA LEU A 54 14.73 -5.22 -4.38
C LEU A 54 15.21 -3.81 -4.01
N PRO A 55 15.31 -2.91 -5.01
CA PRO A 55 15.44 -1.48 -4.74
C PRO A 55 14.28 -0.99 -3.86
N HIS A 56 14.61 -0.38 -2.73
CA HIS A 56 13.63 0.06 -1.73
C HIS A 56 13.83 1.53 -1.36
N ALA A 57 12.78 2.13 -0.81
CA ALA A 57 12.81 3.43 -0.16
C ALA A 57 12.93 3.22 1.35
N LYS A 58 13.73 4.05 2.03
CA LYS A 58 13.96 3.95 3.48
C LYS A 58 12.69 4.22 4.28
N ALA A 59 11.82 5.10 3.79
CA ALA A 59 10.56 5.43 4.41
C ALA A 59 9.59 6.03 3.38
N ALA A 60 8.29 6.05 3.71
CA ALA A 60 7.26 6.74 2.94
C ALA A 60 6.14 7.28 3.86
N VAL A 61 5.42 8.30 3.40
CA VAL A 61 4.18 8.76 4.03
C VAL A 61 3.02 7.88 3.55
N ILE A 62 2.23 7.31 4.46
CA ILE A 62 0.99 6.62 4.10
C ILE A 62 -0.11 7.68 3.87
N ARG A 63 -0.72 7.65 2.69
CA ARG A 63 -1.84 8.54 2.31
C ARG A 63 -3.13 7.81 1.96
N LEU A 64 -3.06 6.49 1.82
CA LEU A 64 -4.17 5.60 1.46
C LEU A 64 -3.88 4.22 2.03
N VAL A 65 -4.89 3.57 2.57
CA VAL A 65 -4.87 2.16 2.93
C VAL A 65 -5.74 1.40 1.94
N VAL A 66 -5.22 0.31 1.39
CA VAL A 66 -5.99 -0.64 0.59
C VAL A 66 -6.06 -1.94 1.38
N ASP A 67 -7.25 -2.29 1.84
CA ASP A 67 -7.49 -3.54 2.56
C ASP A 67 -7.95 -4.62 1.57
N LEU A 68 -7.22 -5.73 1.56
CA LEU A 68 -7.45 -6.84 0.62
C LEU A 68 -8.42 -7.84 1.24
N VAL A 69 -9.68 -7.73 0.87
CA VAL A 69 -10.75 -8.59 1.41
C VAL A 69 -11.19 -9.63 0.36
N PRO A 70 -11.51 -10.87 0.75
CA PRO A 70 -12.09 -11.86 -0.17
C PRO A 70 -13.40 -11.34 -0.79
N GLU A 71 -13.72 -11.73 -2.03
CA GLU A 71 -14.91 -11.22 -2.73
C GLU A 71 -16.22 -11.43 -1.95
N GLY A 72 -16.38 -12.58 -1.29
CA GLY A 72 -17.54 -12.87 -0.44
C GLY A 72 -17.65 -12.01 0.83
N GLN A 73 -16.60 -11.27 1.17
CA GLN A 73 -16.53 -10.36 2.33
C GLN A 73 -16.43 -8.89 1.91
N MET A 74 -16.47 -8.60 0.60
CA MET A 74 -16.48 -7.22 0.11
C MET A 74 -17.71 -6.48 0.69
N PRO A 75 -17.51 -5.29 1.29
CA PRO A 75 -18.61 -4.45 1.70
C PRO A 75 -19.54 -4.20 0.51
N ARG A 76 -20.85 -4.35 0.72
CA ARG A 76 -21.82 -4.01 -0.32
C ARG A 76 -21.68 -2.52 -0.65
N LEU A 77 -21.72 -2.17 -1.94
CA LEU A 77 -21.50 -0.82 -2.51
C LEU A 77 -22.51 0.26 -2.03
N GLN A 78 -23.32 -0.02 -1.02
CA GLN A 78 -24.45 0.82 -0.61
C GLN A 78 -24.00 2.08 0.15
N ASP A 79 -22.74 2.15 0.57
CA ASP A 79 -22.11 3.39 1.03
C ASP A 79 -21.10 3.87 -0.02
N LYS A 80 -21.53 4.83 -0.84
CA LYS A 80 -20.67 5.55 -1.80
C LYS A 80 -19.63 6.48 -1.13
N ASN A 81 -19.50 6.42 0.20
CA ASN A 81 -18.53 7.20 0.93
C ASN A 81 -17.18 6.47 0.96
N ALA A 82 -16.09 7.21 0.72
CA ALA A 82 -14.76 6.71 1.01
C ALA A 82 -14.75 6.24 2.47
N ALA A 83 -14.42 4.96 2.70
CA ALA A 83 -14.19 4.50 4.06
C ALA A 83 -12.93 5.21 4.59
N PHE A 84 -12.85 5.37 5.90
CA PHE A 84 -11.67 5.92 6.56
C PHE A 84 -11.21 4.98 7.65
N ILE A 85 -9.89 4.90 7.82
CA ILE A 85 -9.26 4.27 8.97
C ILE A 85 -8.52 5.32 9.78
N THR A 86 -8.57 5.21 11.10
CA THR A 86 -7.82 6.09 12.00
C THR A 86 -6.63 5.32 12.56
N MET A 87 -5.42 5.82 12.31
CA MET A 87 -4.18 5.27 12.88
C MET A 87 -3.45 6.38 13.60
N PHE A 88 -3.10 6.19 14.87
CA PHE A 88 -2.40 7.21 15.68
C PHE A 88 -3.06 8.60 15.61
N GLY A 89 -4.40 8.65 15.57
CA GLY A 89 -5.16 9.91 15.47
C GLY A 89 -5.20 10.55 14.06
N VAL A 90 -4.55 9.95 13.06
CA VAL A 90 -4.57 10.40 11.67
C VAL A 90 -5.66 9.64 10.90
N HIS A 91 -6.56 10.38 10.25
CA HIS A 91 -7.58 9.82 9.36
C HIS A 91 -7.01 9.59 7.96
N LEU A 92 -7.05 8.35 7.50
CA LEU A 92 -6.60 7.97 6.16
C LEU A 92 -7.76 7.39 5.35
N PRO A 93 -7.87 7.71 4.05
CA PRO A 93 -8.74 6.99 3.15
C PRO A 93 -8.46 5.48 3.17
N LEU A 94 -9.53 4.70 3.14
CA LEU A 94 -9.52 3.25 3.11
C LEU A 94 -10.31 2.77 1.89
N LEU A 95 -9.69 1.92 1.07
CA LEU A 95 -10.33 1.21 -0.02
C LEU A 95 -10.32 -0.28 0.25
N HIS A 96 -11.47 -0.92 0.17
CA HIS A 96 -11.56 -2.37 0.17
C HIS A 96 -11.46 -2.87 -1.27
N ALA A 97 -10.64 -3.89 -1.50
CA ALA A 97 -10.49 -4.49 -2.82
C ALA A 97 -10.27 -5.99 -2.73
N SER A 98 -10.75 -6.74 -3.71
CA SER A 98 -10.25 -8.11 -3.88
C SER A 98 -8.77 -8.06 -4.31
N PRO A 99 -7.98 -9.12 -4.06
CA PRO A 99 -6.58 -9.19 -4.52
C PRO A 99 -6.41 -8.93 -6.02
N GLU A 100 -7.41 -9.32 -6.82
CA GLU A 100 -7.41 -9.08 -8.27
C GLU A 100 -7.76 -7.63 -8.62
N ALA A 101 -8.75 -7.04 -7.94
CA ALA A 101 -9.13 -5.64 -8.14
C ALA A 101 -8.04 -4.65 -7.69
N ALA A 102 -7.29 -4.98 -6.62
CA ALA A 102 -6.24 -4.13 -6.09
C ALA A 102 -5.14 -3.81 -7.12
N ARG A 103 -4.88 -4.72 -8.06
CA ARG A 103 -3.97 -4.51 -9.20
C ARG A 103 -4.36 -3.28 -10.04
N ARG A 104 -5.67 -3.01 -10.14
CA ARG A 104 -6.22 -1.91 -10.93
C ARG A 104 -6.24 -0.57 -10.19
N LEU A 105 -5.97 -0.57 -8.88
CA LEU A 105 -6.05 0.64 -8.03
C LEU A 105 -4.81 1.54 -8.09
N ILE A 106 -3.74 1.13 -8.76
CA ILE A 106 -2.51 1.95 -8.93
C ILE A 106 -2.80 3.38 -9.42
N PRO A 107 -3.66 3.63 -10.44
CA PRO A 107 -3.98 4.99 -10.89
C PRO A 107 -4.77 5.78 -9.85
N VAL A 108 -5.64 5.10 -9.09
CA VAL A 108 -6.43 5.72 -8.03
C VAL A 108 -5.49 6.18 -6.92
N ALA A 109 -4.61 5.30 -6.45
CA ALA A 109 -3.60 5.63 -5.45
C ALA A 109 -2.71 6.82 -5.88
N LEU A 110 -2.32 6.93 -7.15
CA LEU A 110 -1.54 8.05 -7.67
C LEU A 110 -2.37 9.34 -7.85
N GLY A 111 -3.63 9.22 -8.28
CA GLY A 111 -4.53 10.35 -8.52
C GLY A 111 -5.02 11.02 -7.23
N THR A 112 -5.27 10.25 -6.16
CA THR A 112 -5.70 10.78 -4.85
C THR A 112 -4.56 11.52 -4.12
N ILE A 113 -3.30 11.28 -4.50
CA ILE A 113 -2.13 11.95 -3.91
C ILE A 113 -1.91 13.35 -4.50
N SER A 114 -2.36 13.62 -5.72
CA SER A 114 -2.22 14.92 -6.40
C SER A 114 -3.31 15.95 -6.06
N SER A 115 -4.27 15.62 -5.20
CA SER A 115 -5.38 16.50 -4.81
C SER A 115 -5.22 17.02 -3.38
N SER A 116 -4.09 17.68 -3.08
CA SER A 116 -3.85 18.37 -1.80
C SER A 116 -3.00 19.61 -1.99
#